data_AF-A0AA39LMV3-F1
#
_entry.id   AF-A0AA39LMV3-F1
#
_cell.length_a   1.000
_cell.length_b   1.000
_cell.length_c   1.000
_cell.angle_alpha   90.00
_cell.angle_beta   90.00
_cell.angle_gamma   90.00
#
_symmetry.space_group_name_H-M   'P 1'
#
loop_
_entity.id
_entity.type
_entity.pdbx_description
1 polymer ?
#
loop_
_entity_poly.entity_id
_entity_poly.type
_entity_poly.pdbx_seq_one_letter_code
_entity_poly.pdbx_strand_id
1 'polypeptide(L)'
;MALLQMILLFSAVVLSLAVDCPSNEEYMGLGKCEGTCNNPNPECDWISTLFHLIPGCRCRVDKGFVRNGKLSPLSPCIKVKDCPKKETPEPECPENTVFRKCGSCEGTCLRPNPACTAECRKPGCYCPADLGYVRSNVDGGCIPYWQCRRRE
;
A
#
# COMPACT_ATOMS: atom_id res chain seq x y z
N MET A 1 -62.62 11.07 7.67
CA MET A 1 -61.75 11.13 6.46
C MET A 1 -60.60 12.11 6.61
N ALA A 2 -60.82 13.34 7.12
CA ALA A 2 -59.76 14.33 7.33
C ALA A 2 -58.64 13.88 8.30
N LEU A 3 -58.98 13.15 9.37
CA LEU A 3 -57.98 12.64 10.32
C LEU A 3 -57.01 11.63 9.68
N LEU A 4 -57.52 10.76 8.80
CA LEU A 4 -56.73 9.77 8.09
C LEU A 4 -55.81 10.43 7.04
N GLN A 5 -56.29 11.47 6.36
CA GLN A 5 -55.47 12.27 5.45
C GLN A 5 -54.37 13.05 6.19
N MET A 6 -54.66 13.61 7.36
CA MET A 6 -53.66 14.29 8.20
C MET A 6 -52.59 13.32 8.70
N ILE A 7 -52.96 12.10 9.13
CA ILE A 7 -52.01 11.06 9.56
C ILE A 7 -51.12 10.61 8.38
N LEU A 8 -51.70 10.40 7.20
CA LEU A 8 -50.95 10.01 6.00
C LEU A 8 -49.96 11.11 5.58
N LEU A 9 -50.38 12.38 5.60
CA LEU A 9 -49.50 13.52 5.33
C LEU A 9 -48.38 13.64 6.38
N PHE A 10 -48.69 13.48 7.67
CA PHE A 10 -47.67 13.49 8.73
C PHE A 10 -46.67 12.34 8.56
N SER A 11 -47.13 11.14 8.21
CA SER A 11 -46.24 9.99 7.95
C SER A 11 -45.36 10.19 6.72
N ALA A 12 -45.88 10.84 5.67
CA ALA A 12 -45.11 11.18 4.47
C ALA A 12 -44.05 12.27 4.74
N VAL A 13 -44.35 13.25 5.61
CA VAL A 13 -43.41 14.30 6.02
C VAL A 13 -42.27 13.73 6.88
N VAL A 14 -42.57 12.78 7.77
CA VAL A 14 -41.56 12.11 8.61
C VAL A 14 -40.60 11.24 7.78
N LEU A 15 -41.04 10.73 6.62
CA LEU A 15 -40.23 9.86 5.75
C LEU A 15 -39.11 10.61 5.01
N SER A 16 -39.19 11.94 4.86
CA SER A 16 -38.26 12.75 4.04
C SER A 16 -36.96 13.17 4.75
N LEU A 17 -36.73 12.77 6.00
CA LEU A 17 -35.54 13.17 6.79
C LEU A 17 -34.46 12.08 6.89
N ALA A 18 -34.53 11.01 6.09
CA ALA A 18 -33.45 10.04 6.01
C ALA A 18 -32.21 10.70 5.40
N VAL A 19 -31.09 10.73 6.14
CA VAL A 19 -29.81 11.20 5.61
C VAL A 19 -29.24 10.11 4.71
N ASP A 20 -29.38 10.29 3.40
CA ASP A 20 -28.79 9.41 2.40
C ASP A 20 -27.31 9.76 2.21
N CYS A 21 -26.43 8.86 2.64
CA CYS A 21 -25.00 9.03 2.47
C CYS A 21 -24.51 8.58 1.08
N PRO A 22 -23.41 9.17 0.58
CA PRO A 22 -22.75 8.70 -0.64
C PRO A 22 -22.31 7.23 -0.54
N SER A 23 -21.92 6.67 -1.69
CA SER A 23 -21.52 5.25 -1.77
C SER A 23 -20.45 4.88 -0.75
N ASN A 24 -20.69 3.78 -0.02
CA ASN A 24 -19.83 3.23 1.04
C ASN A 24 -19.62 4.15 2.25
N GLU A 25 -20.42 5.20 2.39
CA GLU A 25 -20.42 6.07 3.56
C GLU A 25 -21.63 5.80 4.45
N GLU A 26 -21.45 5.99 5.74
CA GLU A 26 -22.51 5.88 6.74
C GLU A 26 -22.55 7.15 7.56
N TYR A 27 -23.75 7.59 7.92
CA TYR A 27 -23.90 8.73 8.82
C TYR A 27 -23.37 8.34 10.19
N MET A 28 -22.31 9.03 10.63
CA MET A 28 -21.69 8.80 11.93
C MET A 28 -21.91 9.99 12.85
N GLY A 29 -22.14 9.68 14.12
CA GLY A 29 -22.07 10.65 15.21
C GLY A 29 -20.63 10.95 15.63
N LEU A 30 -20.47 11.39 16.88
CA LEU A 30 -19.17 11.78 17.43
C LEU A 30 -18.25 10.56 17.66
N GLY A 31 -16.94 10.76 17.52
CA GLY A 31 -15.93 9.83 18.06
C GLY A 31 -15.51 8.65 17.17
N LYS A 32 -15.88 8.63 15.88
CA LYS A 32 -15.37 7.62 14.92
C LYS A 32 -14.52 8.28 13.83
N CYS A 33 -13.30 7.78 13.64
CA CYS A 33 -12.40 8.28 12.59
C CYS A 33 -12.55 7.54 11.27
N GLU A 34 -12.14 8.22 10.22
CA GLU A 34 -11.92 7.63 8.90
C GLU A 34 -10.43 7.34 8.72
N GLY A 35 -10.11 6.27 7.99
CA GLY A 35 -8.76 5.97 7.53
C GLY A 35 -8.55 6.43 6.09
N THR A 36 -7.30 6.44 5.65
CA THR A 36 -6.93 6.61 4.23
C THR A 36 -6.22 5.37 3.72
N CYS A 37 -6.08 5.22 2.41
CA CYS A 37 -5.26 4.14 1.85
C CYS A 37 -3.80 4.11 2.36
N ASN A 38 -3.24 5.26 2.75
CA ASN A 38 -1.88 5.34 3.31
C ASN A 38 -1.83 5.09 4.82
N ASN A 39 -2.95 5.26 5.52
CA ASN A 39 -3.09 4.99 6.94
C ASN A 39 -4.50 4.43 7.22
N PRO A 40 -4.72 3.13 6.99
CA PRO A 40 -6.07 2.54 7.06
C PRO A 40 -6.65 2.53 8.47
N ASN A 41 -5.79 2.38 9.49
CA ASN A 41 -6.20 2.31 10.89
C ASN A 41 -5.49 3.41 11.70
N PRO A 42 -5.89 4.68 11.54
CA PRO A 42 -5.29 5.78 12.30
C PRO A 42 -5.62 5.65 13.78
N GLU A 43 -4.68 6.04 14.65
CA GLU A 43 -4.97 6.20 16.07
C GLU A 43 -5.92 7.39 16.28
N CYS A 44 -7.12 7.07 16.77
CA CYS A 44 -8.15 8.03 17.11
C CYS A 44 -7.95 8.52 18.54
N ASP A 45 -7.14 9.55 18.74
CA ASP A 45 -7.08 10.19 20.05
C ASP A 45 -8.21 11.21 20.22
N TRP A 46 -8.57 11.54 21.47
CA TRP A 46 -9.60 12.53 21.80
C TRP A 46 -9.24 13.93 21.24
N ILE A 47 -7.96 14.24 21.05
CA ILE A 47 -7.49 15.46 20.38
C ILE A 47 -7.72 15.39 18.87
N SER A 48 -7.44 14.24 18.24
CA SER A 48 -7.79 13.98 16.82
C SER A 48 -9.30 14.00 16.59
N THR A 49 -10.07 13.76 17.65
CA THR A 49 -11.53 13.79 17.64
C THR A 49 -12.08 15.21 17.45
N LEU A 50 -11.34 16.28 17.78
CA LEU A 50 -11.81 17.66 17.63
C LEU A 50 -12.16 18.06 16.19
N PHE A 51 -11.41 17.56 15.19
CA PHE A 51 -11.77 17.70 13.77
C PHE A 51 -12.82 16.68 13.30
N HIS A 52 -13.00 15.58 14.06
CA HIS A 52 -13.96 14.51 13.79
C HIS A 52 -15.27 14.65 14.61
N LEU A 53 -15.50 15.77 15.30
CA LEU A 53 -16.70 16.06 16.10
C LEU A 53 -17.90 16.56 15.28
N ILE A 54 -17.79 16.67 13.95
CA ILE A 54 -18.91 17.07 13.11
C ILE A 54 -19.64 15.80 12.63
N PRO A 55 -20.89 15.55 13.07
CA PRO A 55 -21.70 14.47 12.54
C PRO A 55 -21.79 14.56 11.01
N GLY A 56 -21.72 13.42 10.32
CA GLY A 56 -21.76 13.42 8.87
C GLY A 56 -21.51 12.05 8.27
N CYS A 57 -21.64 11.97 6.95
CA CYS A 57 -21.34 10.78 6.18
C CYS A 57 -19.83 10.51 6.16
N ARG A 58 -19.45 9.29 6.54
CA ARG A 58 -18.06 8.89 6.73
C ARG A 58 -17.81 7.43 6.35
N CYS A 59 -16.57 7.12 6.00
CA CYS A 59 -16.07 5.77 5.76
C CYS A 59 -15.90 4.97 7.06
N ARG A 60 -16.43 3.74 7.09
CA ARG A 60 -16.29 2.81 8.22
C ARG A 60 -15.00 1.98 8.10
N VAL A 61 -13.97 2.36 8.85
CA VAL A 61 -12.72 1.58 8.97
C VAL A 61 -12.99 0.18 9.51
N ASP A 62 -13.90 0.06 10.49
CA ASP A 62 -14.33 -1.23 11.08
C ASP A 62 -15.07 -2.13 10.08
N LYS A 63 -15.57 -1.57 8.97
CA LYS A 63 -16.15 -2.32 7.84
C LYS A 63 -15.17 -2.48 6.67
N GLY A 64 -13.90 -2.08 6.87
CA GLY A 64 -12.84 -2.22 5.87
C GLY A 64 -12.88 -1.16 4.76
N PHE A 65 -13.46 0.01 5.02
CA PHE A 65 -13.51 1.14 4.08
C PHE A 65 -12.58 2.29 4.50
N VAL A 66 -11.93 2.91 3.52
CA VAL A 66 -10.99 4.02 3.69
C VAL A 66 -11.13 5.04 2.55
N ARG A 67 -10.68 6.27 2.80
CA ARG A 67 -10.61 7.33 1.78
C ARG A 67 -9.45 7.08 0.82
N ASN A 68 -9.73 7.08 -0.48
CA ASN A 68 -8.70 7.07 -1.51
C ASN A 68 -8.15 8.48 -1.72
N GLY A 69 -7.06 8.82 -1.01
CA GLY A 69 -6.45 10.14 -1.03
C GLY A 69 -6.35 10.75 0.37
N LYS A 70 -6.83 12.00 0.53
CA LYS A 70 -6.83 12.73 1.81
C LYS A 70 -8.10 12.45 2.61
N LEU A 71 -8.06 12.70 3.92
CA LEU A 71 -9.25 12.76 4.78
C LEU A 71 -10.11 13.97 4.38
N SER A 72 -11.03 13.74 3.44
CA SER A 72 -11.92 14.75 2.89
C SER A 72 -13.21 14.07 2.43
N PRO A 73 -14.39 14.70 2.61
CA PRO A 73 -15.66 14.21 2.07
C PRO A 73 -15.67 14.05 0.54
N LEU A 74 -14.76 14.73 -0.15
CA LEU A 74 -14.62 14.65 -1.60
C LEU A 74 -13.80 13.43 -2.07
N SER A 75 -13.01 12.81 -1.18
CA SER A 75 -12.19 11.65 -1.55
C SER A 75 -13.07 10.39 -1.57
N PRO A 76 -12.99 9.53 -2.61
CA PRO A 76 -13.82 8.32 -2.70
C PRO A 76 -13.65 7.37 -1.51
N CYS A 77 -14.75 6.79 -1.04
CA CYS A 77 -14.76 5.76 -0.02
C CYS A 77 -14.70 4.36 -0.65
N ILE A 78 -13.58 3.66 -0.49
CA ILE A 78 -13.31 2.36 -1.14
C ILE A 78 -12.89 1.32 -0.12
N LYS A 79 -12.95 0.03 -0.49
CA LYS A 79 -12.44 -1.03 0.39
C LYS A 79 -10.91 -0.93 0.45
N VAL A 80 -10.33 -1.26 1.60
CA VAL A 80 -8.86 -1.27 1.80
C VAL A 80 -8.14 -2.10 0.72
N LYS A 81 -8.73 -3.22 0.31
CA LYS A 81 -8.18 -4.09 -0.74
C LYS A 81 -8.13 -3.46 -2.15
N ASP A 82 -8.96 -2.44 -2.38
CA ASP A 82 -9.09 -1.74 -3.66
C ASP A 82 -8.21 -0.48 -3.68
N CYS A 83 -7.48 -0.20 -2.59
CA CYS A 83 -6.51 0.89 -2.55
C CYS A 83 -5.45 0.71 -3.64
N PRO A 84 -5.02 1.82 -4.27
CA PRO A 84 -3.94 1.76 -5.24
C PRO A 84 -2.71 1.17 -4.54
N LYS A 85 -2.23 0.04 -5.05
CA LYS A 85 -0.96 -0.52 -4.60
C LYS A 85 0.10 0.52 -4.94
N LYS A 86 0.93 0.88 -3.96
CA LYS A 86 2.20 1.55 -4.27
C LYS A 86 2.99 0.58 -5.13
N GLU A 87 2.90 0.72 -6.45
CA GLU A 87 3.88 0.16 -7.36
C GLU A 87 5.17 0.93 -7.08
N THR A 88 5.98 0.39 -6.17
CA THR A 88 7.38 0.78 -6.13
C THR A 88 7.93 0.38 -7.49
N PRO A 89 8.44 1.31 -8.32
CA PRO A 89 9.09 0.94 -9.57
C PRO A 89 10.13 -0.13 -9.25
N GLU A 90 10.23 -1.15 -10.11
CA GLU A 90 11.31 -2.13 -9.95
C GLU A 90 12.63 -1.36 -9.94
N PRO A 91 13.46 -1.54 -8.90
CA PRO A 91 14.69 -0.75 -8.78
C PRO A 91 15.57 -1.03 -9.99
N GLU A 92 15.97 0.03 -10.69
CA GLU A 92 16.92 -0.06 -11.79
C GLU A 92 18.24 -0.61 -11.25
N CYS A 93 18.65 -1.77 -11.79
CA CYS A 93 19.87 -2.41 -11.40
C CYS A 93 21.03 -1.99 -12.32
N PRO A 94 22.25 -1.84 -11.77
CA PRO A 94 23.46 -1.67 -12.57
C PRO A 94 23.60 -2.76 -13.63
N GLU A 95 24.36 -2.46 -14.69
CA GLU A 95 24.59 -3.39 -15.80
C GLU A 95 24.98 -4.80 -15.32
N ASN A 96 24.39 -5.82 -15.95
CA ASN A 96 24.61 -7.24 -15.66
C ASN A 96 24.23 -7.71 -14.25
N THR A 97 23.55 -6.89 -13.45
CA THR A 97 23.00 -7.31 -12.15
C THR A 97 21.48 -7.49 -12.22
N VAL A 98 20.94 -8.34 -11.34
CA VAL A 98 19.52 -8.68 -11.30
C VAL A 98 18.95 -8.34 -9.94
N PHE A 99 17.81 -7.64 -9.89
CA PHE A 99 17.11 -7.40 -8.64
C PHE A 99 16.55 -8.71 -8.11
N ARG A 100 16.88 -9.05 -6.86
CA ARG A 100 16.34 -10.21 -6.16
C ARG A 100 15.69 -9.78 -4.87
N LYS A 101 14.44 -10.22 -4.66
CA LYS A 101 13.73 -10.04 -3.38
C LYS A 101 14.36 -10.86 -2.26
N CYS A 102 14.84 -12.07 -2.58
CA CYS A 102 15.69 -12.89 -1.73
C CYS A 102 17.11 -12.80 -2.31
N GLY A 103 17.99 -12.04 -1.66
CA GLY A 103 19.34 -11.79 -2.17
C GLY A 103 20.17 -13.06 -2.22
N SER A 104 21.09 -13.13 -3.20
CA SER A 104 21.98 -14.28 -3.40
C SER A 104 23.42 -13.95 -2.99
N CYS A 105 24.23 -14.98 -2.85
CA CYS A 105 25.67 -14.79 -2.90
C CYS A 105 26.14 -14.45 -4.32
N GLU A 106 27.29 -13.80 -4.43
CA GLU A 106 27.88 -13.41 -5.71
C GLU A 106 29.26 -14.07 -5.85
N GLY A 107 29.56 -14.55 -7.04
CA GLY A 107 30.89 -15.05 -7.38
C GLY A 107 31.88 -13.92 -7.64
N THR A 108 33.16 -14.22 -7.56
CA THR A 108 34.24 -13.33 -8.01
C THR A 108 35.07 -14.04 -9.07
N CYS A 109 35.90 -13.31 -9.83
CA CYS A 109 36.82 -13.94 -10.79
C CYS A 109 37.75 -15.01 -10.18
N LEU A 110 38.03 -14.95 -8.87
CA LEU A 110 38.85 -15.95 -8.16
C LEU A 110 38.03 -17.13 -7.62
N ARG A 111 36.76 -16.89 -7.30
CA ARG A 111 35.83 -17.88 -6.77
C ARG A 111 34.47 -17.68 -7.45
N PRO A 112 34.30 -18.19 -8.68
CA PRO A 112 33.09 -17.94 -9.47
C PRO A 112 31.85 -18.59 -8.85
N ASN A 113 32.03 -19.74 -8.19
CA ASN A 113 30.96 -20.50 -7.56
C ASN A 113 31.22 -20.61 -6.05
N PRO A 114 30.93 -19.56 -5.25
CA PRO A 114 31.04 -19.65 -3.81
C PRO A 114 29.98 -20.60 -3.24
N ALA A 115 30.31 -21.31 -2.16
CA ALA A 115 29.30 -22.03 -1.38
C ALA A 115 28.43 -21.03 -0.63
N CYS A 116 27.11 -21.20 -0.70
CA CYS A 116 26.14 -20.24 -0.16
C CYS A 116 25.12 -20.96 0.69
N THR A 117 24.76 -20.33 1.81
CA THR A 117 23.66 -20.80 2.65
C THR A 117 22.34 -20.61 1.93
N ALA A 118 21.33 -21.41 2.28
CA ALA A 118 19.96 -21.24 1.76
C ALA A 118 19.24 -20.00 2.34
N GLU A 119 19.90 -19.27 3.24
CA GLU A 119 19.38 -18.06 3.86
C GLU A 119 19.35 -16.91 2.85
N CYS A 120 18.20 -16.24 2.76
CA CYS A 120 18.04 -15.07 1.93
C CYS A 120 18.89 -13.91 2.44
N ARG A 121 19.72 -13.35 1.56
CA ARG A 121 20.33 -12.03 1.80
C ARG A 121 19.29 -10.93 1.57
N LYS A 122 19.63 -9.70 1.97
CA LYS A 122 18.76 -8.53 1.84
C LYS A 122 18.31 -8.35 0.37
N PRO A 123 17.09 -7.86 0.10
CA PRO A 123 16.68 -7.51 -1.26
C PRO A 123 17.65 -6.50 -1.89
N GLY A 124 17.97 -6.66 -3.18
CA GLY A 124 18.93 -5.79 -3.86
C GLY A 124 19.33 -6.29 -5.24
N CYS A 125 20.25 -5.59 -5.89
CA CYS A 125 20.83 -5.97 -7.16
C CYS A 125 22.05 -6.86 -6.95
N TYR A 126 22.01 -8.08 -7.49
CA TYR A 126 23.04 -9.08 -7.32
C TYR A 126 23.60 -9.53 -8.68
N CYS A 127 24.90 -9.79 -8.73
CA CYS A 127 25.59 -10.38 -9.86
C CYS A 127 25.26 -11.88 -9.95
N PRO A 128 24.56 -12.34 -11.00
CA PRO A 128 24.00 -13.69 -11.05
C PRO A 128 25.07 -14.74 -11.37
N ALA A 129 25.69 -15.29 -10.33
CA ALA A 129 26.69 -16.37 -10.46
C ALA A 129 26.12 -17.62 -11.13
N ASP A 130 24.84 -17.91 -10.91
CA ASP A 130 24.08 -18.98 -11.57
C ASP A 130 23.94 -18.80 -13.10
N LEU A 131 24.11 -17.57 -13.60
CA LEU A 131 24.13 -17.25 -15.03
C LEU A 131 25.55 -17.07 -15.58
N GLY A 132 26.58 -17.42 -14.80
CA GLY A 132 27.98 -17.32 -15.23
C GLY A 132 28.59 -15.92 -15.12
N TYR A 133 27.97 -15.02 -14.35
CA TYR A 133 28.50 -13.69 -14.06
C TYR A 133 29.23 -13.65 -12.72
N VAL A 134 30.27 -12.83 -12.64
CA VAL A 134 31.07 -12.66 -11.43
C VAL A 134 31.43 -11.20 -11.21
N ARG A 135 31.71 -10.85 -9.96
CA ARG A 135 32.30 -9.57 -9.59
C ARG A 135 33.76 -9.53 -10.06
N SER A 136 34.07 -8.52 -10.85
CA SER A 136 35.42 -8.15 -11.24
C SER A 136 36.23 -7.75 -10.00
N ASN A 137 37.48 -8.18 -9.95
CA ASN A 137 38.40 -7.79 -8.87
C ASN A 137 39.01 -6.40 -9.07
N VAL A 138 38.79 -5.77 -10.23
CA VAL A 138 39.40 -4.48 -10.60
C VAL A 138 38.53 -3.32 -10.15
N ASP A 139 37.26 -3.33 -10.58
CA ASP A 139 36.29 -2.25 -10.43
C ASP A 139 35.04 -2.68 -9.64
N GLY A 140 34.90 -3.97 -9.29
CA GLY A 140 33.72 -4.51 -8.63
C GLY A 140 32.49 -4.65 -9.53
N GLY A 141 32.64 -4.39 -10.83
CA GLY A 141 31.60 -4.56 -11.85
C GLY A 141 31.15 -6.02 -11.98
N CYS A 142 29.91 -6.24 -12.42
CA CYS A 142 29.43 -7.57 -12.73
C CYS A 142 29.71 -7.88 -14.20
N ILE A 143 30.57 -8.87 -14.45
CA ILE A 143 31.04 -9.23 -15.79
C ILE A 143 30.85 -10.73 -16.03
N PRO A 144 30.69 -11.17 -17.29
CA PRO A 144 30.78 -12.58 -17.62
C PRO A 144 32.12 -13.19 -17.19
N TYR A 145 32.11 -14.41 -16.66
CA TYR A 145 33.33 -15.06 -16.13
C TYR A 145 34.48 -15.13 -17.15
N TRP A 146 34.19 -15.29 -18.44
CA TRP A 146 35.21 -15.34 -19.50
C TRP A 146 35.94 -14.00 -19.72
N GLN A 147 35.40 -12.88 -19.25
CA GLN A 147 36.05 -11.57 -19.28
C GLN A 147 37.00 -11.34 -18.10
N CYS A 148 37.05 -12.25 -17.13
CA CYS A 148 38.06 -12.20 -16.09
C CYS A 148 39.44 -12.25 -16.73
N ARG A 149 40.24 -11.19 -16.56
CA ARG A 149 41.67 -11.23 -16.89
C ARG A 149 42.29 -12.36 -16.07
N ARG A 150 42.69 -13.44 -16.74
CA ARG A 150 43.61 -14.42 -16.16
C ARG A 150 44.86 -13.60 -15.79
N ARG A 151 45.16 -13.52 -14.49
CA ARG A 151 46.33 -12.78 -14.00
C ARG A 151 47.56 -13.24 -14.81
N GLU A 152 48.27 -12.28 -15.37
CA GLU A 152 49.72 -12.41 -15.59
C GLU A 152 50.42 -12.42 -14.22
#